data_AF-A0A7J8ZP96-F1
#
_entry.id   AF-A0A7J8ZP96-F1
#
_cell.length_a   1.000
_cell.length_b   1.000
_cell.length_c   1.000
_cell.angle_alpha   90.00
_cell.angle_beta   90.00
_cell.angle_gamma   90.00
#
_symmetry.space_group_name_H-M   'P 1'
#
loop_
_entity.id
_entity.type
_entity.pdbx_description
1 polymer ?
#
loop_
_entity_poly.entity_id
_entity_poly.type
_entity_poly.pdbx_seq_one_letter_code
_entity_poly.pdbx_strand_id
1 'polypeptide(L)'
;MEQEREEEETQVDTESDDEDQQIYNPLKLPMGWDGKPIPYWLYKLHGLGQEFKCEICGNYSYWGRRAFERHFKEWRHQHGMRCLGIPNTKNFNEITNIQEAQELWEKIRERQGVNKWRPDLEEEYEDKEGNIYNKKTYTDLQRQGLI
;
A
#
# COMPACT_ATOMS: atom_id res chain seq x y z
N MET A 1 -54.14 28.79 54.72
CA MET A 1 -54.57 29.08 53.34
C MET A 1 -54.12 30.51 53.07
N GLU A 2 -53.12 30.80 52.26
CA GLU A 2 -52.10 30.04 51.54
C GLU A 2 -51.09 31.10 51.08
N GLN A 3 -49.88 30.66 50.80
CA GLN A 3 -48.65 31.42 50.74
C GLN A 3 -48.48 32.13 49.39
N GLU A 4 -47.94 33.34 49.47
CA GLU A 4 -47.28 34.21 48.48
C GLU A 4 -47.11 33.69 47.03
N ARG A 5 -47.56 34.52 46.07
CA ARG A 5 -47.32 34.38 44.63
C ARG A 5 -45.96 34.99 44.29
N GLU A 6 -44.96 34.15 44.03
CA GLU A 6 -43.70 34.53 43.39
C GLU A 6 -43.89 34.49 41.86
N GLU A 7 -43.81 35.67 41.23
CA GLU A 7 -43.55 35.84 39.81
C GLU A 7 -42.03 36.02 39.66
N GLU A 8 -41.31 35.00 39.18
CA GLU A 8 -39.89 35.13 38.84
C GLU A 8 -39.62 34.55 37.44
N GLU A 9 -39.49 35.48 36.52
CA GLU A 9 -38.65 35.55 35.33
C GLU A 9 -38.31 34.26 34.56
N THR A 10 -38.83 34.24 33.33
CA THR A 10 -38.31 33.58 32.14
C THR A 10 -36.77 33.60 32.03
N GLN A 11 -36.15 32.44 32.17
CA GLN A 11 -34.96 32.07 31.39
C GLN A 11 -35.27 30.79 30.63
N VAL A 12 -35.71 30.96 29.38
CA VAL A 12 -35.67 29.88 28.40
C VAL A 12 -34.21 29.83 27.94
N ASP A 13 -33.40 29.06 28.66
CA ASP A 13 -32.05 28.75 28.21
C ASP A 13 -32.21 27.95 26.92
N THR A 14 -32.02 28.65 25.80
CA THR A 14 -32.02 28.05 24.47
C THR A 14 -30.61 27.50 24.28
N GLU A 15 -30.27 26.47 25.06
CA GLU A 15 -29.07 25.70 24.80
C GLU A 15 -29.26 25.04 23.42
N SER A 16 -28.44 25.54 22.51
CA SER A 16 -28.26 25.09 21.14
C SER A 16 -27.85 23.60 21.11
N ASP A 17 -28.81 22.70 21.26
CA ASP A 17 -28.63 21.24 21.14
C ASP A 17 -28.69 20.80 19.67
N ASP A 18 -27.84 21.41 18.84
CA ASP A 18 -27.77 21.19 17.38
C ASP A 18 -26.59 20.27 17.00
N GLU A 19 -26.05 19.50 17.94
CA GLU A 19 -24.89 18.62 17.69
C GLU A 19 -25.19 17.11 17.74
N ASP A 20 -26.39 16.67 18.16
CA ASP A 20 -26.74 15.25 18.26
C ASP A 20 -28.09 14.88 17.63
N GLN A 21 -28.48 15.55 16.53
CA GLN A 21 -29.53 15.01 15.67
C GLN A 21 -29.08 13.66 15.11
N GLN A 22 -29.60 12.55 15.67
CA GLN A 22 -29.36 11.19 15.17
C GLN A 22 -29.71 11.13 13.68
N ILE A 23 -28.68 11.25 12.84
CA ILE A 23 -28.86 11.31 11.39
C ILE A 23 -29.43 9.96 10.94
N TYR A 24 -30.70 9.96 10.54
CA TYR A 24 -31.44 8.76 10.15
C TYR A 24 -30.78 8.09 8.93
N ASN A 25 -29.99 7.04 9.18
CA ASN A 25 -29.27 6.25 8.17
C ASN A 25 -29.79 4.81 8.12
N PRO A 26 -31.01 4.59 7.59
CA PRO A 26 -31.66 3.28 7.56
C PRO A 26 -30.89 2.26 6.71
N LEU A 27 -30.08 2.73 5.76
CA LEU A 27 -29.27 1.90 4.87
C LEU A 27 -27.83 1.68 5.39
N LYS A 28 -27.49 2.23 6.57
CA LYS A 28 -26.14 2.17 7.18
C LYS A 28 -25.02 2.50 6.18
N LEU A 29 -25.26 3.48 5.31
CA LEU A 29 -24.27 3.93 4.33
C LEU A 29 -23.10 4.62 5.05
N PRO A 30 -21.87 4.53 4.53
CA PRO A 30 -20.74 5.26 5.09
C PRO A 30 -21.03 6.77 5.14
N MET A 31 -20.62 7.41 6.23
CA MET A 31 -20.75 8.85 6.40
C MET A 31 -19.78 9.56 5.46
N GLY A 32 -20.25 10.62 4.81
CA GLY A 32 -19.41 11.50 4.00
C GLY A 32 -18.52 12.37 4.88
N TRP A 33 -17.69 13.18 4.22
CA TRP A 33 -16.87 14.21 4.88
C TRP A 33 -17.71 15.32 5.54
N ASP A 34 -18.98 15.46 5.14
CA ASP A 34 -19.97 16.40 5.69
C ASP A 34 -20.75 15.83 6.88
N GLY A 35 -20.32 14.69 7.44
CA GLY A 35 -20.99 14.01 8.55
C GLY A 35 -22.35 13.37 8.20
N LYS A 36 -22.91 13.64 7.03
CA LYS A 36 -24.18 13.06 6.54
C LYS A 36 -23.94 11.75 5.77
N PRO A 37 -24.91 10.82 5.76
CA PRO A 37 -24.81 9.58 4.99
C PRO A 37 -24.67 9.88 3.51
N ILE A 38 -23.72 9.22 2.84
CA ILE A 38 -23.48 9.40 1.42
C ILE A 38 -24.76 9.02 0.64
N PRO A 39 -25.20 9.82 -0.34
CA PRO A 39 -26.34 9.45 -1.19
C PRO A 39 -26.14 8.08 -1.86
N TYR A 40 -27.17 7.24 -1.87
CA TYR A 40 -27.09 5.86 -2.38
C TYR A 40 -26.59 5.75 -3.82
N TRP A 41 -26.96 6.71 -4.69
CA TRP A 41 -26.48 6.75 -6.07
C TRP A 41 -24.98 7.00 -6.15
N LEU A 42 -24.42 7.84 -5.27
CA LEU A 42 -23.00 8.15 -5.21
C LEU A 42 -22.20 6.96 -4.67
N TYR A 43 -22.76 6.27 -3.66
CA TYR A 43 -22.25 5.01 -3.15
C TYR A 43 -22.13 3.95 -4.26
N LYS A 44 -23.18 3.81 -5.06
CA LYS A 44 -23.25 2.85 -6.18
C LYS A 44 -22.33 3.25 -7.34
N LEU A 45 -22.26 4.54 -7.67
CA LEU A 45 -21.40 5.08 -8.73
C LEU A 45 -19.91 4.87 -8.45
N HIS A 46 -19.47 5.12 -7.22
CA HIS A 46 -18.06 4.98 -6.83
C HIS A 46 -17.68 3.56 -6.39
N GLY A 47 -18.61 2.60 -6.46
CA GLY A 47 -18.36 1.21 -6.10
C GLY A 47 -17.95 1.02 -4.63
N LEU A 48 -18.39 1.91 -3.74
CA LEU A 48 -18.06 1.87 -2.31
C LEU A 48 -18.56 0.60 -1.59
N GLY A 49 -19.49 -0.13 -2.20
CA GLY A 49 -19.98 -1.42 -1.71
C GLY A 49 -19.22 -2.65 -2.17
N GLN A 50 -18.19 -2.49 -3.01
CA GLN A 50 -17.34 -3.61 -3.41
C GLN A 50 -16.26 -3.85 -2.37
N GLU A 51 -16.25 -5.03 -1.79
CA GLU A 51 -15.23 -5.47 -0.84
C GLU A 51 -13.99 -5.99 -1.60
N PHE A 52 -12.81 -5.49 -1.24
CA PHE A 52 -11.52 -5.97 -1.73
C PHE A 52 -10.66 -6.43 -0.56
N LYS A 53 -10.25 -7.69 -0.56
CA LYS A 53 -9.41 -8.27 0.50
C LYS A 53 -7.94 -8.27 0.07
N CYS A 54 -7.04 -7.88 0.97
CA CYS A 54 -5.60 -7.96 0.75
C CYS A 54 -4.97 -8.94 1.75
N GLU A 55 -4.42 -10.05 1.25
CA GLU A 55 -3.78 -11.08 2.08
C GLU A 55 -2.48 -10.58 2.70
N ILE A 56 -1.67 -9.82 1.94
CA ILE A 56 -0.42 -9.20 2.39
C ILE A 56 -0.65 -8.25 3.59
N CYS A 57 -1.85 -7.66 3.70
CA CYS A 57 -2.26 -6.82 4.82
C CYS A 57 -2.93 -7.60 5.98
N GLY A 58 -2.84 -8.93 6.01
CA GLY A 58 -3.49 -9.77 7.02
C GLY A 58 -4.99 -9.97 6.76
N ASN A 59 -5.38 -10.15 5.50
CA ASN A 59 -6.78 -10.28 5.07
C ASN A 59 -7.68 -9.09 5.42
N TYR A 60 -7.10 -7.90 5.46
CA TYR A 60 -7.88 -6.68 5.69
C TYR A 60 -8.75 -6.34 4.48
N SER A 61 -10.01 -6.00 4.76
CA SER A 61 -11.01 -5.62 3.75
C SER A 61 -11.01 -4.11 3.52
N TYR A 62 -10.82 -3.71 2.27
CA TYR A 62 -10.97 -2.34 1.79
C TYR A 62 -12.29 -2.20 1.03
N TRP A 63 -13.02 -1.12 1.30
CA TRP A 63 -14.31 -0.84 0.66
C TRP A 63 -14.14 0.16 -0.48
N GLY A 64 -14.39 -0.32 -1.70
CA GLY A 64 -14.27 0.45 -2.93
C GLY A 64 -12.86 0.53 -3.51
N ARG A 65 -12.79 0.65 -4.84
CA ARG A 65 -11.54 0.62 -5.61
C ARG A 65 -10.56 1.73 -5.24
N ARG A 66 -11.05 2.94 -4.93
CA ARG A 66 -10.18 4.06 -4.54
C ARG A 66 -9.46 3.83 -3.21
N ALA A 67 -10.15 3.28 -2.22
CA ALA A 67 -9.55 2.94 -0.93
C ALA A 67 -8.52 1.82 -1.11
N PHE A 68 -8.87 0.82 -1.93
CA PHE A 68 -7.96 -0.24 -2.31
C PHE A 68 -6.72 0.32 -3.06
N GLU A 69 -6.83 1.14 -4.08
CA GLU A 69 -5.61 1.66 -4.75
C GLU A 69 -4.72 2.51 -3.84
N ARG A 70 -5.31 3.21 -2.87
CA ARG A 70 -4.54 3.97 -1.87
C ARG A 70 -3.77 3.06 -0.92
N HIS A 71 -4.31 1.90 -0.55
CA HIS A 71 -3.71 1.03 0.47
C HIS A 71 -2.30 0.54 0.13
N PHE A 72 -1.96 0.40 -1.16
CA PHE A 72 -0.62 0.01 -1.60
C PHE A 72 0.48 0.98 -1.14
N LYS A 73 0.13 2.25 -0.91
CA LYS A 73 1.05 3.28 -0.40
C LYS A 73 0.98 3.45 1.11
N GLU A 74 0.04 2.80 1.78
CA GLU A 74 -0.12 2.91 3.22
C GLU A 74 0.94 2.05 3.94
N TRP A 75 1.27 2.45 5.17
CA TRP A 75 2.31 1.80 5.96
C TRP A 75 2.06 0.31 6.18
N ARG A 76 0.79 -0.09 6.36
CA ARG A 76 0.41 -1.50 6.57
C ARG A 76 0.86 -2.39 5.41
N HIS A 77 0.60 -1.98 4.18
CA HIS A 77 0.98 -2.75 2.99
C HIS A 77 2.50 -2.70 2.78
N GLN A 78 3.13 -1.53 2.95
CA GLN A 78 4.59 -1.40 2.89
C GLN A 78 5.29 -2.31 3.90
N HIS A 79 4.76 -2.41 5.11
CA HIS A 79 5.28 -3.28 6.15
C HIS A 79 5.12 -4.75 5.78
N GLY A 80 3.95 -5.16 5.28
CA GLY A 80 3.71 -6.51 4.77
C GLY A 80 4.71 -6.90 3.68
N MET A 81 4.90 -6.04 2.68
CA MET A 81 5.89 -6.25 1.61
C MET A 81 7.33 -6.35 2.15
N ARG A 82 7.68 -5.51 3.14
CA ARG A 82 8.99 -5.57 3.80
C ARG A 82 9.21 -6.88 4.55
N CYS A 83 8.21 -7.42 5.23
CA CYS A 83 8.31 -8.72 5.89
C CYS A 83 8.50 -9.88 4.90
N LEU A 84 7.99 -9.75 3.68
CA LEU A 84 8.21 -10.70 2.58
C LEU A 84 9.59 -10.52 1.90
N GLY A 85 10.34 -9.46 2.22
CA GLY A 85 11.60 -9.13 1.55
C GLY A 85 11.43 -8.62 0.11
N ILE A 86 10.23 -8.16 -0.24
CA ILE A 86 9.90 -7.66 -1.58
C ILE A 86 9.85 -6.12 -1.54
N PRO A 87 10.53 -5.42 -2.46
CA PRO A 87 10.44 -3.96 -2.52
C PRO A 87 9.05 -3.54 -3.01
N ASN A 88 8.40 -2.62 -2.27
CA ASN A 88 7.10 -2.06 -2.66
C ASN A 88 7.24 -1.07 -3.83
N THR A 89 7.36 -1.61 -5.03
CA THR A 89 7.38 -0.88 -6.30
C THR A 89 6.02 -0.94 -6.99
N LYS A 90 5.76 -0.04 -7.94
CA LYS A 90 4.51 -0.02 -8.72
C LYS A 90 4.21 -1.34 -9.47
N ASN A 91 5.22 -2.19 -9.68
CA ASN A 91 5.06 -3.50 -10.31
C ASN A 91 4.21 -4.46 -9.48
N PHE A 92 4.09 -4.22 -8.17
CA PHE A 92 3.32 -5.04 -7.23
C PHE A 92 1.94 -4.45 -6.92
N ASN A 93 1.55 -3.36 -7.60
CA ASN A 93 0.19 -2.85 -7.48
C ASN A 93 -0.81 -3.89 -7.99
N GLU A 94 -1.97 -3.97 -7.34
CA GLU A 94 -3.04 -4.97 -7.58
C GLU A 94 -2.74 -6.40 -7.15
N ILE A 95 -1.54 -6.68 -6.63
CA ILE A 95 -1.22 -8.01 -6.08
C ILE A 95 -1.66 -8.06 -4.62
N THR A 96 -2.60 -8.96 -4.33
CA THR A 96 -3.13 -9.16 -2.97
C THR A 96 -2.62 -10.43 -2.33
N ASN A 97 -2.32 -11.46 -3.13
CA ASN A 97 -1.90 -12.78 -2.65
C ASN A 97 -0.40 -12.81 -2.36
N ILE A 98 -0.02 -13.49 -1.28
CA ILE A 98 1.38 -13.59 -0.88
C ILE A 98 2.17 -14.43 -1.87
N GLN A 99 1.62 -15.57 -2.28
CA GLN A 99 2.28 -16.50 -3.22
C GLN A 99 2.55 -15.82 -4.57
N GLU A 100 1.56 -15.10 -5.11
CA GLU A 100 1.68 -14.41 -6.39
C GLU A 100 2.75 -13.32 -6.35
N ALA A 101 2.84 -12.58 -5.24
CA ALA A 101 3.89 -11.57 -5.04
C ALA A 101 5.29 -12.20 -5.05
N GLN A 102 5.46 -13.36 -4.41
CA GLN A 102 6.74 -14.09 -4.38
C GLN A 102 7.13 -14.59 -5.78
N GLU A 103 6.20 -15.22 -6.51
CA GLU A 103 6.45 -15.71 -7.87
C GLU A 103 6.83 -14.57 -8.83
N LEU A 104 6.16 -13.42 -8.72
CA LEU A 104 6.50 -12.25 -9.52
C LEU A 104 7.90 -11.72 -9.15
N TRP A 105 8.22 -11.66 -7.86
CA TRP A 105 9.52 -11.18 -7.41
C TRP A 105 10.66 -12.08 -7.88
N GLU A 106 10.48 -13.40 -7.86
CA GLU A 106 11.46 -14.35 -8.40
C GLU A 106 11.72 -14.12 -9.89
N LYS A 107 10.67 -13.96 -10.70
CA LYS A 107 10.78 -13.66 -12.14
C LYS A 107 11.48 -12.33 -12.40
N ILE A 108 11.19 -11.29 -11.60
CA ILE A 108 11.84 -9.99 -11.72
C ILE A 108 13.32 -10.11 -11.36
N ARG A 109 13.65 -10.81 -10.27
CA ARG A 109 15.03 -11.01 -9.81
C ARG A 109 15.86 -11.79 -10.82
N GLU A 110 15.28 -12.81 -11.46
CA GLU A 110 15.91 -13.54 -12.55
C GLU A 110 16.21 -12.63 -13.74
N ARG A 111 15.23 -11.81 -14.17
CA ARG A 111 15.42 -10.87 -15.28
C ARG A 111 16.44 -9.77 -14.99
N GLN A 112 16.47 -9.25 -13.77
CA GLN A 112 17.39 -8.18 -13.39
C GLN A 112 18.82 -8.67 -13.20
N GLY A 113 19.07 -9.98 -13.20
CA GLY A 113 20.43 -10.55 -13.16
C GLY A 113 21.20 -10.28 -11.86
N VAL A 114 20.54 -9.73 -10.83
CA VAL A 114 21.18 -9.21 -9.61
C VAL A 114 21.91 -10.30 -8.81
N ASN A 115 21.63 -11.58 -9.07
CA ASN A 115 22.19 -12.71 -8.33
C ASN A 115 22.88 -13.78 -9.17
N LYS A 116 23.14 -13.54 -10.46
CA LYS A 116 23.85 -14.54 -11.28
C LYS A 116 25.28 -14.07 -11.52
N TRP A 117 26.21 -14.53 -10.67
CA TRP A 117 27.65 -14.37 -10.89
C TRP A 117 27.97 -14.74 -12.33
N ARG A 118 28.56 -13.81 -13.07
CA ARG A 118 28.95 -13.99 -14.47
C ARG A 118 30.45 -14.20 -14.53
N PRO A 119 30.96 -15.46 -14.54
CA PRO A 119 32.38 -15.75 -14.53
C PRO A 119 33.17 -14.97 -15.58
N ASP A 120 32.61 -14.81 -16.79
CA ASP A 120 33.29 -14.11 -17.89
C ASP A 120 33.53 -12.61 -17.63
N LEU A 121 32.73 -12.00 -16.75
CA LEU A 121 32.80 -10.56 -16.42
C LEU A 121 33.40 -10.30 -15.04
N GLU A 122 33.18 -11.19 -14.09
CA GLU A 122 33.50 -10.99 -12.67
C GLU A 122 34.74 -11.77 -12.21
N GLU A 123 35.21 -12.78 -12.96
CA GLU A 123 36.44 -13.51 -12.64
C GLU A 123 37.66 -12.75 -13.17
N GLU A 124 38.54 -12.36 -12.24
CA GLU A 124 39.77 -11.61 -12.51
C GLU A 124 41.00 -12.52 -12.55
N TYR A 125 41.86 -12.32 -13.55
CA TYR A 125 43.12 -13.02 -13.74
C TYR A 125 44.27 -12.01 -13.73
N GLU A 126 45.35 -12.37 -13.05
CA GLU A 126 46.60 -11.61 -13.01
C GLU A 126 47.59 -12.18 -14.04
N ASP A 127 48.19 -11.32 -14.84
CA ASP A 127 49.30 -11.69 -15.73
C ASP A 127 50.65 -11.76 -14.98
N LYS A 128 51.74 -12.10 -15.68
CA LYS A 128 53.07 -12.19 -15.07
C LYS A 128 53.66 -10.83 -14.67
N GLU A 129 53.11 -9.75 -15.20
CA GLU A 129 53.52 -8.37 -14.92
C GLU A 129 52.68 -7.74 -13.81
N GLY A 130 51.68 -8.46 -13.29
CA GLY A 130 50.79 -8.03 -12.21
C GLY A 130 49.57 -7.25 -12.67
N ASN A 131 49.27 -7.23 -13.99
CA ASN A 131 48.07 -6.56 -14.50
C ASN A 131 46.85 -7.47 -14.34
N ILE A 132 45.74 -6.88 -13.90
CA ILE A 132 44.49 -7.59 -13.62
C ILE A 132 43.52 -7.38 -14.79
N TYR A 133 43.03 -8.49 -15.35
CA TYR A 133 42.05 -8.48 -16.44
C TYR A 133 40.86 -9.39 -16.09
N ASN A 134 39.69 -9.11 -16.66
CA ASN A 134 38.61 -10.09 -16.66
C ASN A 134 39.02 -11.33 -17.49
N LYS A 135 38.42 -12.48 -17.20
CA LYS A 135 38.69 -13.76 -17.87
C LYS A 135 38.71 -13.68 -19.40
N LYS A 136 37.73 -12.97 -19.97
CA LYS A 136 37.60 -12.87 -21.43
C LYS A 136 38.77 -12.09 -22.04
N THR A 137 39.09 -10.94 -21.46
CA THR A 137 40.21 -10.10 -21.88
C THR A 137 41.52 -10.82 -21.69
N TYR A 138 41.72 -11.51 -20.57
CA TYR A 138 42.92 -12.33 -20.33
C TYR A 138 43.09 -13.42 -21.40
N THR A 139 42.04 -14.20 -21.68
CA THR A 139 42.10 -15.28 -22.67
C THR A 139 42.29 -14.76 -24.10
N ASP A 140 41.70 -13.62 -24.45
CA ASP A 140 41.89 -12.99 -25.76
C ASP A 140 43.31 -12.41 -25.91
N LEU A 141 43.86 -11.78 -24.87
CA LEU A 141 45.24 -11.28 -24.86
C LEU A 141 46.25 -12.43 -24.92
N GLN A 142 46.02 -13.52 -24.18
CA GLN A 142 46.85 -14.71 -24.20
C GLN A 142 46.85 -15.38 -25.58
N ARG A 143 45.69 -15.44 -26.26
CA ARG A 143 45.60 -15.95 -27.64
C ARG A 143 46.32 -15.08 -28.66
N GLN A 144 46.36 -13.77 -28.43
CA GLN A 144 47.10 -12.81 -29.25
C GLN A 144 48.59 -12.77 -28.92
N GLY A 145 49.02 -13.42 -27.84
CA GLY A 145 50.41 -13.42 -27.36
C GLY A 145 50.84 -12.07 -26.76
N LEU A 146 49.89 -11.30 -26.22
CA LEU A 146 50.12 -9.98 -25.64
C LEU A 146 50.42 -10.01 -24.14
N ILE A 147 50.17 -11.16 -23.47
CA ILE A 147 50.47 -11.43 -22.05
C ILE A 147 50.91 -12.89 -21.86
#